data_AF-A0A3N1QES2-F1
#
_entry.id   AF-A0A3N1QES2-F1
#
_cell.length_a   1.000
_cell.length_b   1.000
_cell.length_c   1.000
_cell.angle_alpha   90.00
_cell.angle_beta   90.00
_cell.angle_gamma   90.00
#
_symmetry.space_group_name_H-M   'P 1'
#
loop_
_entity.id
_entity.type
_entity.pdbx_description
1 polymer ?
#
loop_
_entity_poly.entity_id
_entity_poly.type
_entity_poly.pdbx_seq_one_letter_code
_entity_poly.pdbx_strand_id
1 'polypeptide(L)'
;MTRVDEPVTVWVSDTGLPERIVWRARRFRVSDTPTRLAPTQPGWHGEAGWQNEAAFDPAITHPPEPRESWRFQATAETGESLVFDVALDRYAARWRLLRTYL
;
A
#
# COMPACT_ATOMS: atom_id res chain seq x y z
N MET A 1 -17.54 -3.24 -0.61
CA MET A 1 -16.16 -2.73 -0.38
C MET A 1 -15.57 -2.35 -1.72
N THR A 2 -15.21 -1.08 -1.89
CA THR A 2 -14.81 -0.52 -3.17
C THR A 2 -13.30 -0.36 -3.21
N ARG A 3 -12.65 -0.98 -4.20
CA ARG A 3 -11.28 -0.64 -4.54
C ARG A 3 -11.31 0.79 -5.10
N VAL A 4 -10.68 1.71 -4.39
CA VAL A 4 -10.51 3.08 -4.86
C VAL A 4 -9.10 3.14 -5.45
N ASP A 5 -8.89 3.91 -6.52
CA ASP A 5 -7.55 4.25 -7.04
C ASP A 5 -7.42 5.78 -6.99
N GLU A 6 -7.59 6.33 -5.78
CA GLU A 6 -7.64 7.77 -5.50
C GLU A 6 -6.26 8.24 -5.00
N PRO A 7 -5.74 9.37 -5.50
CA PRO A 7 -4.49 9.93 -4.99
C PRO A 7 -4.68 10.42 -3.55
N VAL A 8 -3.74 10.07 -2.68
CA VAL A 8 -3.70 10.49 -1.27
C VAL A 8 -2.33 11.04 -0.93
N THR A 9 -2.24 11.82 0.15
CA THR A 9 -0.94 12.23 0.71
C THR A 9 -0.66 11.38 1.93
N VAL A 10 0.47 10.69 1.94
CA VAL A 10 0.98 9.94 3.09
C VAL A 10 2.30 10.57 3.50
N TRP A 11 2.42 10.92 4.77
CA TRP A 11 3.69 11.31 5.37
C TRP A 11 4.34 10.05 5.90
N VAL A 12 5.61 9.88 5.53
CA VAL A 12 6.44 8.77 5.98
C VAL A 12 7.56 9.31 6.88
N SER A 13 7.98 8.51 7.84
CA SER A 13 9.16 8.76 8.66
C SER A 13 10.44 8.72 7.80
N ASP A 14 11.57 9.10 8.40
CA ASP A 14 12.90 8.94 7.78
C ASP A 14 13.24 7.48 7.44
N THR A 15 12.61 6.53 8.14
CA THR A 15 12.75 5.09 7.89
C THR A 15 11.71 4.55 6.89
N GLY A 16 10.85 5.41 6.33
CA GLY A 16 9.85 5.05 5.32
C GLY A 16 8.55 4.48 5.88
N LEU A 17 8.30 4.59 7.19
CA LEU A 17 7.05 4.11 7.81
C LEU A 17 5.95 5.17 7.70
N PRO A 18 4.72 4.81 7.31
CA PRO A 18 3.58 5.73 7.36
C PRO A 18 3.34 6.28 8.76
N GLU A 19 3.21 7.61 8.88
CA GLU A 19 2.90 8.29 10.14
C GLU A 19 1.58 9.07 10.08
N ARG A 20 1.22 9.58 8.90
CA ARG A 20 0.00 10.38 8.70
C ARG A 20 -0.56 10.17 7.30
N ILE A 21 -1.87 10.29 7.15
CA ILE A 21 -2.54 10.32 5.85
C ILE A 21 -3.52 11.49 5.79
N VAL A 22 -3.59 12.12 4.60
CA VAL A 22 -4.69 13.01 4.24
C VAL A 22 -5.51 12.35 3.15
N TRP A 23 -6.79 12.11 3.46
CA TRP A 23 -7.77 11.53 2.57
C TRP A 23 -9.08 12.31 2.68
N ARG A 24 -9.68 12.67 1.54
CA ARG A 24 -10.93 13.47 1.47
C ARG A 24 -10.90 14.74 2.34
N ALA A 25 -9.84 15.52 2.20
CA ALA A 25 -9.58 16.75 2.97
C ALA A 25 -9.49 16.56 4.50
N ARG A 26 -9.37 15.32 4.99
CA ARG A 26 -9.28 15.00 6.41
C ARG A 26 -7.94 14.37 6.76
N ARG A 27 -7.42 14.76 7.92
CA ARG A 27 -6.14 14.28 8.46
C ARG A 27 -6.38 13.13 9.42
N PHE A 28 -5.60 12.08 9.26
CA PHE A 28 -5.54 10.94 10.17
C PHE A 28 -4.09 10.74 10.61
N ARG A 29 -3.88 10.42 11.89
CA ARG A 29 -2.58 10.01 12.43
C ARG A 29 -2.56 8.49 12.54
N VAL A 30 -1.49 7.87 12.07
CA VAL A 30 -1.31 6.42 12.24
C VAL A 30 -1.32 6.08 13.72
N SER A 31 -2.15 5.11 14.09
CA SER A 31 -2.42 4.73 15.48
C SER A 31 -2.03 3.29 15.80
N ASP A 32 -1.55 2.52 14.82
CA ASP A 32 -0.99 1.18 14.97
C ASP A 32 0.45 1.10 14.43
N THR A 33 0.96 -0.13 14.29
CA THR A 33 2.24 -0.41 13.62
C THR A 33 1.98 -0.72 12.14
N PRO A 34 2.45 0.13 11.20
CA PRO A 34 2.27 -0.13 9.77
C PRO A 34 2.85 -1.47 9.33
N THR A 35 2.06 -2.21 8.55
CA THR A 35 2.43 -3.50 7.98
C THR A 35 2.70 -3.35 6.50
N ARG A 36 3.89 -3.75 6.04
CA ARG A 36 4.21 -3.74 4.61
C ARG A 36 3.35 -4.78 3.90
N LEU A 37 2.64 -4.37 2.86
CA LEU A 37 1.91 -5.29 2.01
C LEU A 37 2.93 -6.00 1.11
N ALA A 38 2.90 -7.34 1.11
CA ALA A 38 3.71 -8.11 0.18
C ALA A 38 3.35 -7.66 -1.25
N PRO A 39 4.34 -7.54 -2.17
CA PRO A 39 4.04 -7.20 -3.55
C PRO A 39 2.96 -8.15 -4.05
N THR A 40 1.85 -7.59 -4.51
CA THR A 40 0.72 -8.34 -5.06
C THR A 40 1.13 -8.87 -6.43
N GLN A 41 2.05 -9.81 -6.45
CA GLN A 41 2.39 -10.57 -7.64
C GLN A 41 1.33 -11.66 -7.79
N PRO A 42 0.77 -11.87 -8.99
CA PRO A 42 0.22 -13.17 -9.32
C PRO A 42 1.41 -14.15 -9.32
N GLY A 43 1.65 -14.84 -8.20
CA GLY A 43 2.68 -15.88 -8.11
C GLY A 43 3.68 -15.90 -6.96
N TRP A 44 3.69 -14.92 -6.05
CA TRP A 44 4.62 -14.97 -4.90
C TRP A 44 3.93 -15.38 -3.61
N HIS A 45 4.30 -16.56 -3.10
CA HIS A 45 4.04 -17.00 -1.74
C HIS A 45 5.39 -17.40 -1.09
N GLY A 46 5.89 -16.58 -0.17
CA GLY A 46 6.86 -16.99 0.84
C GLY A 46 8.33 -17.17 0.42
N GLU A 47 9.12 -17.62 1.41
CA GLU A 47 10.61 -17.66 1.49
C GLU A 47 11.34 -18.55 0.47
N ALA A 48 10.60 -19.16 -0.45
CA ALA A 48 11.13 -19.77 -1.65
C ALA A 48 10.36 -19.20 -2.85
N GLY A 49 10.87 -18.11 -3.42
CA GLY A 49 10.43 -17.66 -4.73
C GLY A 49 10.50 -18.80 -5.75
N TRP A 50 9.63 -18.74 -6.77
CA TRP A 50 9.45 -19.67 -7.89
C TRP A 50 8.49 -20.87 -7.66
N GLN A 51 7.21 -20.61 -7.40
CA GLN A 51 6.15 -21.64 -7.55
C GLN A 51 4.87 -21.09 -8.18
N ASN A 52 4.96 -20.40 -9.32
CA ASN A 52 3.84 -20.33 -10.24
C ASN A 52 4.29 -20.46 -11.70
N GLU A 53 3.51 -21.17 -12.51
CA GLU A 53 3.72 -21.32 -13.95
C GLU A 53 3.74 -19.98 -14.70
N ALA A 54 3.19 -18.90 -14.11
CA ALA A 54 3.24 -17.56 -14.72
C ALA A 54 4.58 -16.82 -14.51
N ALA A 55 5.48 -17.28 -13.63
CA ALA A 55 6.84 -16.73 -13.53
C ALA A 55 7.74 -17.10 -14.73
N PHE A 56 7.29 -18.06 -15.54
CA PHE A 56 7.99 -18.54 -16.75
C PHE A 56 7.21 -18.23 -18.02
N ASP A 57 6.25 -17.30 -17.99
CA ASP A 57 5.66 -16.81 -19.23
C ASP A 57 6.76 -16.11 -20.04
N PRO A 58 7.16 -16.63 -21.22
CA PRO A 58 8.21 -16.02 -22.03
C PRO A 58 7.85 -14.61 -22.55
N ALA A 59 6.59 -14.17 -22.39
CA ALA A 59 6.19 -12.80 -22.64
C ALA A 59 6.55 -11.83 -21.49
N ILE A 60 6.87 -12.32 -20.28
CA ILE A 60 7.36 -11.49 -19.18
C ILE A 60 8.87 -11.27 -19.35
N THR A 61 9.23 -10.23 -20.09
CA THR A 61 10.64 -9.86 -20.33
C THR A 61 11.24 -9.00 -19.20
N HIS A 62 10.45 -8.66 -18.18
CA HIS A 62 10.91 -7.92 -17.02
C HIS A 62 10.11 -8.33 -15.78
N PRO A 63 10.75 -8.61 -14.62
CA PRO A 63 10.03 -8.88 -13.39
C PRO A 63 9.12 -7.68 -13.04
N PRO A 64 7.84 -7.87 -12.67
CA PRO A 64 7.04 -6.77 -12.18
C PRO A 64 7.72 -6.17 -10.94
N GLU A 65 8.04 -4.89 -11.01
CA GLU A 65 8.80 -4.25 -9.95
C GLU A 65 7.97 -4.17 -8.65
N PRO A 66 8.57 -4.43 -7.47
CA PRO A 66 7.85 -4.35 -6.21
C PRO A 66 7.22 -2.96 -6.01
N ARG A 67 5.90 -2.92 -5.84
CA ARG A 67 5.19 -1.69 -5.45
C ARG A 67 5.32 -1.53 -3.95
N GLU A 68 5.95 -0.45 -3.51
CA GLU A 68 5.93 -0.10 -2.09
C GLU A 68 4.49 0.13 -1.66
N SER A 69 4.03 -0.66 -0.68
CA SER A 69 2.65 -0.65 -0.24
C SER A 69 2.55 -1.00 1.23
N TRP A 70 1.57 -0.40 1.89
CA TRP A 70 1.40 -0.44 3.34
C TRP A 70 -0.06 -0.60 3.72
N ARG A 71 -0.27 -1.30 4.83
CA ARG A 71 -1.51 -1.31 5.60
C ARG A 71 -1.25 -0.67 6.95
N PHE A 72 -2.14 0.21 7.37
CA PHE A 72 -2.09 0.80 8.72
C PHE A 72 -3.47 1.30 9.15
N GLN A 73 -3.71 1.31 10.45
CA GLN A 73 -4.81 2.02 11.07
C GLN A 73 -4.42 3.47 11.31
N ALA A 74 -5.34 4.40 11.02
CA ALA A 74 -5.16 5.80 11.38
C ALA A 74 -6.45 6.40 11.95
N THR A 75 -6.28 7.28 12.92
CA THR A 75 -7.35 7.92 13.68
C THR A 75 -7.36 9.42 13.39
N ALA A 76 -8.52 9.95 13.04
CA ALA A 76 -8.75 11.39 12.87
C ALA A 76 -8.87 12.09 14.22
N GLU A 77 -8.69 13.42 14.23
CA GLU A 77 -8.87 14.24 15.44
C GLU A 77 -10.27 14.12 16.07
N THR A 78 -11.27 13.76 15.26
CA THR A 78 -12.64 13.53 15.74
C THR A 78 -12.85 12.16 16.41
N GLY A 79 -11.82 11.30 16.45
CA GLY A 79 -11.89 9.93 16.97
C GLY A 79 -12.26 8.83 15.98
N GLU A 80 -12.62 9.16 14.73
CA GLU A 80 -12.88 8.14 13.69
C GLU A 80 -11.58 7.40 13.35
N SER A 81 -11.63 6.07 13.40
CA SER A 81 -10.49 5.21 13.05
C SER A 81 -10.84 4.38 11.82
N LEU A 82 -9.88 4.29 10.90
CA LEU A 82 -10.01 3.54 9.65
C LEU A 82 -8.71 2.79 9.39
N VAL A 83 -8.79 1.66 8.68
CA VAL A 83 -7.61 0.98 8.14
C VAL A 83 -7.45 1.35 6.67
N PHE A 84 -6.23 1.71 6.27
CA PHE A 84 -5.87 2.12 4.92
C PHE A 84 -4.88 1.14 4.32
N ASP A 85 -5.17 0.67 3.10
CA ASP A 85 -4.16 0.07 2.22
C ASP A 85 -3.73 1.13 1.21
N VAL A 86 -2.44 1.42 1.13
CA VAL A 86 -1.88 2.39 0.17
C VAL A 86 -0.74 1.78 -0.64
N ALA A 87 -0.51 2.30 -1.84
CA ALA A 87 0.66 1.99 -2.65
C ALA A 87 1.29 3.25 -3.23
N LEU A 88 2.61 3.29 -3.27
CA LEU A 88 3.38 4.32 -3.95
C LEU A 88 3.42 4.01 -5.45
N ASP A 89 2.83 4.90 -6.23
CA ASP A 89 3.07 4.98 -7.67
C ASP A 89 4.39 5.73 -7.89
N ARG A 90 5.42 4.96 -8.22
CA ARG A 90 6.80 5.44 -8.35
C ARG A 90 6.98 6.36 -9.56
N TYR A 91 6.22 6.12 -10.63
CA TYR A 91 6.29 6.91 -11.86
C TYR A 91 5.68 8.30 -11.67
N ALA A 92 4.60 8.38 -10.90
CA ALA A 92 3.93 9.64 -10.57
C ALA A 92 4.35 10.22 -9.21
N ALA A 93 5.33 9.60 -8.54
CA ALA A 93 5.80 9.96 -7.19
C ALA A 93 4.67 10.26 -6.20
N ARG A 94 3.59 9.47 -6.22
CA ARG A 94 2.37 9.73 -5.43
C ARG A 94 1.84 8.49 -4.75
N TRP A 95 1.31 8.65 -3.56
CA TRP A 95 0.56 7.60 -2.89
C TRP A 95 -0.84 7.47 -3.48
N ARG A 96 -1.31 6.23 -3.59
CA ARG A 96 -2.68 5.90 -3.99
C ARG A 96 -3.33 5.08 -2.90
N LEU A 97 -4.56 5.44 -2.55
CA LEU A 97 -5.41 4.59 -1.73
C LEU A 97 -5.79 3.37 -2.58
N LEU A 98 -5.64 2.17 -2.03
CA LEU A 98 -6.11 0.93 -2.64
C LEU A 98 -7.45 0.50 -2.04
N ARG A 99 -7.53 0.52 -0.70
CA ARG A 99 -8.68 0.06 0.08
C ARG A 99 -8.75 0.83 1.40
N THR A 100 -9.97 0.98 1.91
CA THR A 100 -10.23 1.49 3.25
C THR A 100 -11.23 0.58 3.95
N TYR A 101 -11.07 0.42 5.26
CA TYR A 101 -11.92 -0.42 6.13
C TYR A 101 -12.32 0.38 7.37
N LEU A 102 -13.47 0.01 7.96
CA LEU A 102 -13.91 0.46 9.28
C LEU A 102 -13.21 -0.35 10.37
#